data_AF-A0A8H5BMQ7-F1
#
_entry.id   AF-A0A8H5BMQ7-F1
#
_cell.length_a   1.000
_cell.length_b   1.000
_cell.length_c   1.000
_cell.angle_alpha   90.00
_cell.angle_beta   90.00
_cell.angle_gamma   90.00
#
_symmetry.space_group_name_H-M   'P 1'
#
loop_
_entity.id
_entity.type
_entity.pdbx_description
1 polymer ?
#
loop_
_entity_poly.entity_id
_entity_poly.type
_entity_poly.pdbx_seq_one_letter_code
_entity_poly.pdbx_strand_id
1 'polypeptide(L)'
;MYSPPAEPNRLPRSMASPEEAQDYLWFSQDLWMEESVWEWADSNPDAKQAILKNCSRPDCRVREGSVAQFKRCAGCRLVSYCNTSCQRGHWKDHKPVCKEHQARKAQTKLFARV
;
A
#
# COMPACT_ATOMS: atom_id res chain seq x y z
N MET A 1 9.26 -13.13 22.32
CA MET A 1 9.65 -12.08 21.36
C MET A 1 10.77 -12.67 20.54
N TYR A 2 10.58 -12.84 19.23
CA TYR A 2 11.62 -13.38 18.36
C TYR A 2 12.72 -12.32 18.21
N SER A 3 13.95 -12.68 18.56
CA SER A 3 15.13 -11.86 18.28
C SER A 3 15.63 -12.17 16.87
N PRO A 4 16.13 -11.17 16.12
CA PRO A 4 16.66 -11.42 14.79
C PRO A 4 17.93 -12.27 14.82
N PRO A 5 18.13 -13.17 13.85
CA PRO A 5 19.33 -13.98 13.76
C PRO A 5 20.55 -13.12 13.40
N ALA A 6 21.71 -13.47 13.97
CA ALA A 6 22.96 -12.72 13.79
C ALA A 6 23.58 -12.89 12.40
N GLU A 7 23.23 -13.97 11.68
CA GLU A 7 23.75 -14.28 10.35
C GLU A 7 22.63 -14.78 9.44
N PRO A 8 22.73 -14.54 8.11
CA PRO A 8 21.74 -15.02 7.16
C PRO A 8 21.73 -16.54 7.09
N ASN A 9 20.55 -17.15 7.13
CA ASN A 9 20.41 -18.59 6.93
C ASN A 9 20.77 -18.99 5.49
N ARG A 10 21.86 -19.75 5.36
CA ARG A 10 22.39 -20.27 4.09
C ARG A 10 21.93 -21.68 3.79
N LEU A 11 21.07 -22.27 4.63
CA LEU A 11 20.56 -23.61 4.43
C LEU A 11 19.53 -23.62 3.29
N PRO A 12 19.51 -24.67 2.46
CA PRO A 12 18.50 -24.82 1.43
C PRO A 12 17.12 -24.94 2.09
N ARG A 13 16.09 -24.34 1.46
CA ARG A 13 14.71 -24.42 1.96
C ARG A 13 14.32 -25.89 2.14
N SER A 14 14.12 -26.30 3.38
CA SER A 14 13.61 -27.64 3.69
C SER A 14 12.10 -27.68 3.43
N MET A 15 11.57 -28.85 3.04
CA MET A 15 10.13 -28.99 2.86
C MET A 15 9.42 -28.77 4.19
N ALA A 16 8.56 -27.75 4.24
CA ALA A 16 7.68 -27.40 5.36
C ALA A 16 8.36 -26.90 6.66
N SER A 17 9.57 -26.31 6.61
CA SER A 17 10.12 -25.60 7.78
C SER A 17 9.44 -24.23 7.96
N PRO A 18 8.76 -23.98 9.09
CA PRO A 18 8.10 -22.71 9.33
C PRO A 18 9.09 -21.55 9.58
N GLU A 19 10.30 -21.87 10.06
CA GLU A 19 11.17 -20.92 10.78
C GLU A 19 12.37 -20.45 9.93
N GLU A 20 12.82 -21.25 8.97
CA GLU A 20 14.01 -20.94 8.14
C GLU A 20 13.72 -19.98 6.96
N ALA A 21 12.44 -19.74 6.64
CA ALA A 21 12.03 -18.97 5.48
C ALA A 21 11.86 -17.45 5.75
N GLN A 22 12.03 -16.99 7.00
CA GLN A 22 11.77 -15.60 7.39
C GLN A 22 13.03 -14.73 7.60
N ASP A 23 14.23 -15.29 7.58
CA ASP A 23 15.46 -14.51 7.78
C ASP A 23 15.71 -13.51 6.65
N TYR A 24 15.33 -13.88 5.42
CA TYR A 24 15.32 -12.98 4.27
C TYR A 24 14.33 -11.82 4.45
N LEU A 25 13.21 -12.04 5.17
CA LEU A 25 12.24 -10.97 5.43
C LEU A 25 12.82 -9.95 6.41
N TRP A 26 13.53 -10.39 7.46
CA TRP A 26 14.19 -9.49 8.41
C TRP A 26 15.30 -8.68 7.74
N PHE A 27 16.22 -9.36 7.04
CA PHE A 27 17.34 -8.68 6.39
C PHE A 27 16.89 -7.76 5.25
N SER A 28 15.84 -8.13 4.51
CA SER A 28 15.22 -7.20 3.56
C SER A 28 14.58 -6.01 4.28
N GLN A 29 14.01 -6.17 5.46
CA GLN A 29 13.43 -5.03 6.17
C GLN A 29 14.52 -4.03 6.56
N ASP A 30 15.63 -4.49 7.13
CA ASP A 30 16.75 -3.61 7.51
C ASP A 30 17.42 -2.98 6.29
N LEU A 31 17.69 -3.76 5.24
CA LEU A 31 18.37 -3.28 4.03
C LEU A 31 17.52 -2.27 3.24
N TRP A 32 16.19 -2.41 3.25
CA TRP A 32 15.29 -1.42 2.66
C TRP A 32 15.03 -0.21 3.57
N MET A 33 15.59 -0.19 4.79
CA MET A 33 15.52 0.95 5.71
C MET A 33 16.80 1.79 5.75
N GLU A 34 17.87 1.34 5.08
CA GLU A 34 19.09 2.14 4.88
C GLU A 34 18.78 3.42 4.08
N GLU A 35 19.28 4.55 4.58
CA GLU A 35 19.01 5.88 4.01
C GLU A 35 19.37 5.95 2.52
N SER A 36 20.52 5.37 2.14
CA SER A 36 20.98 5.32 0.74
C SER A 36 20.05 4.52 -0.19
N VAL A 37 19.36 3.49 0.32
CA VAL A 37 18.42 2.67 -0.45
C VAL A 37 17.10 3.42 -0.63
N TRP A 38 16.64 4.14 0.40
CA TRP A 38 15.50 5.04 0.31
C TRP A 38 15.75 6.20 -0.66
N GLU A 39 16.91 6.83 -0.59
CA GLU A 39 17.30 7.92 -1.51
C GLU A 39 17.33 7.46 -2.97
N TRP A 40 17.85 6.26 -3.24
CA TRP A 40 17.82 5.66 -4.58
C TRP A 40 16.38 5.40 -5.05
N ALA A 41 15.54 4.80 -4.21
CA ALA A 41 14.15 4.50 -4.54
C ALA A 41 13.34 5.76 -4.82
N ASP A 42 13.51 6.80 -3.99
CA ASP A 42 12.88 8.10 -4.20
C ASP A 42 13.43 8.83 -5.42
N SER A 43 14.72 8.70 -5.74
CA SER A 43 15.31 9.37 -6.90
C SER A 43 14.94 8.72 -8.22
N ASN A 44 14.45 7.47 -8.20
CA ASN A 44 14.07 6.75 -9.40
C ASN A 44 12.80 7.36 -10.05
N PRO A 45 12.90 7.95 -11.26
CA PRO A 45 11.77 8.60 -11.92
C PRO A 45 10.68 7.59 -12.31
N ASP A 46 11.05 6.37 -12.70
CA ASP A 46 10.08 5.33 -13.08
C ASP A 46 9.27 4.87 -11.87
N ALA A 47 9.94 4.70 -10.72
CA ALA A 47 9.27 4.38 -9.46
C ALA A 47 8.28 5.49 -9.06
N LYS A 48 8.71 6.76 -9.13
CA LYS A 48 7.82 7.91 -8.87
C LYS A 48 6.62 7.91 -9.81
N GLN A 49 6.83 7.77 -11.12
CA GLN A 49 5.77 7.78 -12.12
C GLN A 49 4.78 6.62 -11.93
N ALA A 50 5.24 5.43 -11.53
CA ALA A 50 4.38 4.28 -11.25
C ALA A 50 3.46 4.49 -10.02
N ILE A 51 3.88 5.32 -9.06
CA ILE A 51 3.14 5.59 -7.83
C ILE A 51 2.10 6.70 -8.00
N LEU A 52 2.36 7.69 -8.88
CA LEU A 52 1.47 8.84 -9.12
C LEU A 52 0.10 8.40 -9.64
N LYS A 53 -0.96 8.87 -8.99
CA LYS A 53 -2.33 8.46 -9.28
C LYS A 53 -3.05 9.43 -10.20
N ASN A 54 -3.97 8.91 -10.99
CA ASN A 54 -4.98 9.70 -11.68
C ASN A 54 -6.19 9.94 -10.76
N CYS A 55 -6.92 11.03 -11.01
CA CYS A 55 -8.17 11.29 -10.32
C CYS A 55 -9.17 10.17 -10.62
N SER A 56 -9.82 9.63 -9.60
CA SER A 56 -10.75 8.50 -9.78
C SER A 56 -12.11 8.91 -10.37
N ARG A 57 -12.34 10.19 -10.64
CA ARG A 57 -13.54 10.64 -11.35
C ARG A 57 -13.33 10.45 -12.87
N PRO A 58 -14.18 9.71 -13.60
CA PRO A 58 -13.98 9.41 -15.02
C PRO A 58 -13.79 10.63 -15.92
N ASP A 59 -14.51 11.73 -15.64
CA ASP A 59 -14.43 12.97 -16.42
C ASP A 59 -13.14 13.77 -16.15
N CYS A 60 -12.38 13.42 -15.11
CA CYS A 60 -11.22 14.18 -14.66
C CYS A 60 -9.93 13.48 -15.05
N ARG A 61 -9.12 14.13 -15.89
CA ARG A 61 -7.84 13.61 -16.38
C ARG A 61 -6.63 14.11 -15.59
N VAL A 62 -6.85 14.77 -14.46
CA VAL A 62 -5.77 15.30 -13.61
C VAL A 62 -4.98 14.14 -12.99
N ARG A 63 -3.65 14.23 -13.05
CA ARG A 63 -2.69 13.31 -12.45
C ARG A 63 -1.96 14.00 -11.29
N GLU A 64 -1.60 13.25 -10.26
CA GLU A 64 -0.76 13.74 -9.17
C GLU A 64 0.58 14.26 -9.71
N GLY A 65 1.04 15.41 -9.20
CA GLY A 65 2.38 15.94 -9.44
C GLY A 65 3.38 15.47 -8.37
N SER A 66 2.90 15.11 -7.19
CA SER A 66 3.70 14.53 -6.12
C SER A 66 2.97 13.35 -5.47
N VAL A 67 3.74 12.42 -4.90
CA VAL A 67 3.20 11.24 -4.22
C VAL A 67 2.28 11.69 -3.08
N ALA A 68 1.08 11.08 -3.02
CA ALA A 68 0.06 11.34 -2.00
C ALA A 68 -0.52 12.77 -1.99
N GLN A 69 -0.41 13.51 -3.10
CA GLN A 69 -1.04 14.82 -3.26
C GLN A 69 -2.57 14.75 -3.20
N PHE A 70 -3.18 13.72 -3.79
CA PHE A 70 -4.63 13.57 -3.85
C PHE A 70 -5.21 13.03 -2.54
N LYS A 71 -6.42 13.49 -2.22
CA LYS A 71 -7.13 13.03 -1.02
C LYS A 71 -7.88 11.75 -1.32
N ARG A 72 -7.65 10.73 -0.48
CA ARG A 72 -8.37 9.45 -0.53
C ARG A 72 -9.77 9.62 0.04
N CYS A 73 -10.72 8.84 -0.48
CA CYS A 73 -12.04 8.73 0.13
C CYS A 73 -11.92 8.25 1.59
N ALA A 74 -12.42 9.03 2.55
CA ALA A 74 -12.27 8.74 3.98
C ALA A 74 -12.89 7.41 4.41
N GLY A 75 -13.97 6.98 3.74
CA GLY A 75 -14.68 5.74 4.05
C GLY A 75 -13.94 4.48 3.57
N CYS A 76 -13.84 4.29 2.25
CA CYS A 76 -13.24 3.07 1.67
C CYS A 76 -11.72 3.15 1.50
N ARG A 77 -11.15 4.35 1.38
CA ARG A 77 -9.74 4.62 1.04
C ARG A 77 -9.26 4.00 -0.29
N LEU A 78 -10.14 3.51 -1.14
CA LEU A 78 -9.78 2.88 -2.43
C LEU A 78 -9.47 3.87 -3.54
N VAL A 79 -10.22 4.97 -3.58
CA VAL A 79 -10.17 5.97 -4.65
C VAL A 79 -9.55 7.27 -4.15
N SER A 80 -8.90 8.01 -5.05
CA SER A 80 -8.22 9.28 -4.80
C SER A 80 -8.78 10.38 -5.70
N TYR A 81 -8.98 11.57 -5.14
CA TYR A 81 -9.50 12.71 -5.88
C TYR A 81 -8.55 13.90 -5.78
N CYS A 82 -8.38 14.61 -6.90
CA CYS A 82 -7.59 15.83 -6.93
C CYS A 82 -8.16 16.95 -6.04
N ASN A 83 -9.48 16.94 -5.82
CA ASN A 83 -10.16 17.87 -4.92
C ASN A 83 -11.54 17.35 -4.47
N THR A 84 -12.15 18.04 -3.52
CA THR A 84 -13.49 17.72 -2.98
C THR A 84 -14.60 17.85 -4.03
N SER A 85 -14.45 18.70 -5.04
CA SER A 85 -15.43 18.83 -6.12
C SER A 85 -15.51 17.56 -6.97
N CYS A 86 -14.37 16.97 -7.33
CA CYS A 86 -14.32 15.69 -8.04
C CYS A 86 -14.91 14.55 -7.21
N GLN A 87 -14.65 14.53 -5.91
CA GLN A 87 -15.25 13.55 -5.00
C GLN A 87 -16.78 13.67 -4.96
N ARG A 88 -17.31 14.89 -4.79
CA ARG A 88 -18.76 15.14 -4.73
C ARG A 88 -19.44 14.83 -6.07
N GLY A 89 -18.80 15.19 -7.18
CA GLY A 89 -19.30 14.89 -8.53
C GLY A 89 -19.40 13.38 -8.80
N HIS A 90 -18.41 12.60 -8.38
CA HIS A 90 -18.40 11.14 -8.55
C HIS A 90 -19.21 10.40 -7.46
N TRP A 91 -19.73 11.10 -6.44
CA TRP A 91 -20.29 10.44 -5.26
C TRP A 91 -21.51 9.57 -5.57
N LYS A 92 -22.36 9.97 -6.53
CA LYS A 92 -23.56 9.19 -6.92
C LYS A 92 -23.17 7.77 -7.35
N ASP A 93 -22.14 7.65 -8.17
CA ASP A 93 -21.67 6.38 -8.72
C ASP A 93 -20.75 5.64 -7.73
N HIS A 94 -19.93 6.38 -6.97
CA HIS A 94 -18.99 5.78 -6.01
C HIS A 94 -19.66 5.24 -4.73
N LYS A 95 -20.74 5.86 -4.26
CA LYS A 95 -21.41 5.54 -2.99
C LYS A 95 -21.74 4.05 -2.79
N PRO A 96 -22.36 3.32 -3.74
CA PRO A 96 -22.65 1.90 -3.57
C PRO A 96 -21.38 1.07 -3.32
N VAL A 97 -20.37 1.23 -4.18
CA VAL A 97 -19.07 0.53 -4.07
C VAL A 97 -18.36 0.88 -2.76
N CYS A 98 -18.44 2.14 -2.33
CA CYS A 98 -17.85 2.60 -1.07
C CYS A 98 -18.46 1.91 0.15
N LYS A 99 -19.80 1.77 0.18
CA LYS A 99 -20.50 1.10 1.28
C LYS A 99 -20.22 -0.39 1.32
N GLU A 100 -20.24 -1.06 0.16
CA GLU A 100 -19.94 -2.48 0.05
C GLU A 100 -18.53 -2.78 0.59
N HIS A 101 -17.53 -2.00 0.19
CA HIS A 101 -16.18 -2.16 0.71
C HIS A 101 -16.12 -1.93 2.23
N GLN A 102 -16.84 -0.93 2.77
CA GLN A 102 -16.87 -0.69 4.21
C GLN A 102 -17.45 -1.89 4.97
N ALA A 103 -18.53 -2.50 4.47
CA ALA A 103 -19.12 -3.70 5.04
C ALA A 103 -18.14 -4.88 5.02
N ARG A 104 -17.49 -5.15 3.88
CA ARG A 104 -16.48 -6.21 3.75
C ARG A 104 -15.30 -5.98 4.71
N LYS A 105 -14.82 -4.75 4.81
CA LYS A 105 -13.73 -4.38 5.73
C LYS A 105 -14.12 -4.56 7.20
N ALA A 106 -15.38 -4.28 7.56
CA ALA A 106 -15.88 -4.54 8.90
C ALA A 106 -15.93 -6.04 9.21
N GLN A 107 -16.37 -6.86 8.26
CA GLN A 107 -16.38 -8.33 8.39
C GLN A 107 -14.96 -8.87 8.59
N THR A 108 -13.99 -8.51 7.74
CA THR A 108 -12.59 -8.95 7.89
C THR A 108 -12.02 -8.59 9.27
N LYS A 109 -12.34 -7.40 9.80
CA LYS A 109 -11.90 -6.98 11.13
C LYS A 109 -12.53 -7.78 12.26
N LEU A 110 -13.76 -8.27 12.10
CA LEU A 110 -14.40 -9.15 13.08
C LEU A 110 -13.71 -10.52 13.10
N PHE A 111 -13.41 -11.08 11.94
CA PHE A 111 -12.71 -12.37 11.83
C PHE A 111 -11.26 -12.31 12.32
N ALA A 112 -10.55 -11.19 12.11
CA ALA A 112 -9.18 -11.02 12.59
C ALA A 112 -9.06 -10.74 14.11
N ARG A 113 -10.20 -10.65 14.81
CA ARG A 113 -10.27 -10.43 16.27
C ARG A 113 -10.64 -11.70 17.04
N VAL A 114 -10.92 -12.79 16.32
CA VAL A 114 -11.09 -14.15 16.85
C VAL A 114 -9.74 -14.83 16.81
#